data_AF-A0AAJ6U2X8-F1
#
_entry.id   AF-A0AAJ6U2X8-F1
#
_cell.length_a   1.000
_cell.length_b   1.000
_cell.length_c   1.000
_cell.angle_alpha   90.00
_cell.angle_beta   90.00
_cell.angle_gamma   90.00
#
_symmetry.space_group_name_H-M   'P 1'
#
loop_
_entity.id
_entity.type
_entity.pdbx_description
1 polymer ?
#
loop_
_entity_poly.entity_id
_entity_poly.type
_entity_poly.pdbx_seq_one_letter_code
_entity_poly.pdbx_strand_id
1 'polypeptide(L)'
;MAPIISATQQLPQVSYAVLYSKPTRTGFSLLQSHILCLNRALFYSRSNFRPLKAILNSPSLTKVADDAREKGEALTLREICLGHVPEHLLRRVEEVGYAVPTDVQKQALPVLFSGRDCILHAQTGSGKTLAYLLLIFSVINTQRSAVQSLIVVPTRELGIQVTKVARMLAATPTENDAEQKSCTVMALLDGGMLRRHKSWLKAEPPTIVVATIASLCQMLEKHLLKLESMQVLVIDEVDFMFSSSKQVSSLRKLLTSYSSCNSRQTVFASASIPQHNRFLYDCIQQKWTKRDVVHVHVNPIEPMPTCLQHRFVICSKKERHQTLLSLLQSDAPKSGIIFVGEQSEKSKKAGNGPPTVDLVDFLKTSYGGCSEILLLEEDMNFNSRAASLSEVRQGGGYLLVATDIAARGVDLPEITHIYNFDLPRTAVDYLHRAGRTGRKPFSDEKCNVTSIIMPEERFVLQRYENELMFNCDELFL
;
A
#
# COMPACT_ATOMS: atom_id res chain seq x y z
N MET A 1 -21.41 13.95 -59.29
CA MET A 1 -21.04 12.96 -60.33
C MET A 1 -20.17 11.91 -59.66
N ALA A 2 -20.67 10.69 -59.54
CA ALA A 2 -19.91 9.48 -59.16
C ALA A 2 -19.11 8.97 -60.38
N PRO A 3 -18.36 7.83 -60.34
CA PRO A 3 -18.01 6.92 -59.21
C PRO A 3 -16.54 6.42 -59.21
N ILE A 4 -16.03 5.90 -58.08
CA ILE A 4 -14.89 4.94 -58.08
C ILE A 4 -15.12 3.83 -57.02
N ILE A 5 -15.54 2.68 -57.53
CA ILE A 5 -15.11 1.28 -57.32
C ILE A 5 -14.54 0.86 -55.95
N SER A 6 -15.19 -0.16 -55.39
CA SER A 6 -14.82 -0.97 -54.22
C SER A 6 -13.68 -1.95 -54.48
N ALA A 7 -12.76 -2.10 -53.52
CA ALA A 7 -11.92 -3.28 -53.38
C ALA A 7 -11.71 -3.61 -51.89
N THR A 8 -12.38 -4.66 -51.43
CA THR A 8 -12.23 -5.37 -50.16
C THR A 8 -10.86 -6.04 -50.08
N GLN A 9 -10.03 -5.68 -49.08
CA GLN A 9 -8.83 -6.44 -48.71
C GLN A 9 -9.14 -7.35 -47.51
N GLN A 10 -9.00 -8.65 -47.74
CA GLN A 10 -9.05 -9.72 -46.75
C GLN A 10 -7.74 -9.77 -45.95
N LEU A 11 -7.86 -9.84 -44.62
CA LEU A 11 -6.78 -10.19 -43.69
C LEU A 11 -6.58 -11.72 -43.67
N PRO A 12 -5.33 -12.22 -43.55
CA PRO A 12 -5.08 -13.66 -43.48
C PRO A 12 -5.43 -14.24 -42.10
N GLN A 13 -6.30 -15.26 -42.10
CA GLN A 13 -6.56 -16.12 -40.94
C GLN A 13 -5.38 -17.05 -40.69
N VAL A 14 -4.83 -17.03 -39.47
CA VAL A 14 -3.87 -18.04 -38.99
C VAL A 14 -4.65 -19.07 -38.17
N SER A 15 -4.84 -20.25 -38.75
CA SER A 15 -5.44 -21.43 -38.12
C SER A 15 -4.40 -22.17 -37.26
N TYR A 16 -4.61 -22.25 -35.95
CA TYR A 16 -3.90 -23.21 -35.09
C TYR A 16 -4.73 -24.50 -34.98
N ALA A 17 -4.23 -25.55 -35.62
CA ALA A 17 -4.79 -26.90 -35.54
C ALA A 17 -4.51 -27.53 -34.17
N VAL A 18 -5.57 -28.01 -33.53
CA VAL A 18 -5.56 -28.80 -32.31
C VAL A 18 -5.19 -30.25 -32.66
N LEU A 19 -4.03 -30.71 -32.22
CA LEU A 19 -3.66 -32.13 -32.29
C LEU A 19 -4.18 -32.86 -31.05
N TYR A 20 -5.25 -33.64 -31.25
CA TYR A 20 -5.69 -34.68 -30.34
C TYR A 20 -4.79 -35.91 -30.49
N SER A 21 -4.14 -36.36 -29.40
CA SER A 21 -3.61 -37.72 -29.28
C SER A 21 -4.49 -38.54 -28.34
N LYS A 22 -5.10 -39.61 -28.90
CA LYS A 22 -5.86 -40.63 -28.16
C LYS A 22 -4.92 -41.60 -27.45
N PRO A 23 -5.32 -42.20 -26.32
CA PRO A 23 -4.55 -43.21 -25.61
C PRO A 23 -4.79 -44.61 -26.21
N THR A 24 -3.73 -45.39 -26.36
CA THR A 24 -3.79 -46.82 -26.67
C THR A 24 -3.89 -47.64 -25.39
N ARG A 25 -4.88 -48.54 -25.36
CA ARG A 25 -5.06 -49.62 -24.38
C ARG A 25 -4.14 -50.78 -24.74
N THR A 26 -3.32 -51.25 -23.79
CA THR A 26 -2.96 -52.66 -23.58
C THR A 26 -2.24 -52.81 -22.23
N GLY A 27 -2.62 -53.81 -21.43
CA GLY A 27 -1.89 -54.21 -20.21
C GLY A 27 -2.76 -54.42 -18.98
N PHE A 28 -3.50 -55.53 -18.95
CA PHE A 28 -4.13 -56.10 -17.75
C PHE A 28 -3.11 -56.93 -16.95
N SER A 29 -3.39 -57.15 -15.65
CA SER A 29 -2.69 -58.00 -14.65
C SER A 29 -1.44 -57.36 -14.02
N LEU A 30 -1.26 -57.26 -12.69
CA LEU A 30 -1.57 -58.18 -11.59
C LEU A 30 -1.74 -57.45 -10.22
N LEU A 31 -2.56 -58.05 -9.34
CA LEU A 31 -2.50 -58.07 -7.85
C LEU A 31 -2.62 -56.70 -7.13
N GLN A 32 -3.69 -56.30 -6.43
CA GLN A 32 -4.69 -56.97 -5.58
C GLN A 32 -4.12 -57.99 -4.59
N SER A 33 -3.31 -57.50 -3.63
CA SER A 33 -3.07 -58.14 -2.33
C SER A 33 -2.40 -57.14 -1.38
N HIS A 34 -2.89 -57.07 -0.13
CA HIS A 34 -2.43 -56.24 1.00
C HIS A 34 -3.13 -54.89 1.27
N ILE A 35 -4.46 -54.97 1.45
CA ILE A 35 -5.08 -54.34 2.62
C ILE A 35 -4.94 -55.36 3.78
N LEU A 36 -4.73 -54.88 5.01
CA LEU A 36 -4.47 -55.61 6.27
C LEU A 36 -3.00 -55.87 6.61
N CYS A 37 -2.30 -54.83 7.10
CA CYS A 37 -1.48 -54.90 8.32
C CYS A 37 -0.84 -53.54 8.61
N LEU A 38 -1.38 -52.80 9.56
CA LEU A 38 -0.70 -51.88 10.50
C LEU A 38 -1.74 -50.93 11.11
N ASN A 39 -2.68 -51.56 11.82
CA ASN A 39 -3.58 -50.91 12.75
C ASN A 39 -3.17 -51.37 14.16
N ARG A 40 -1.98 -50.95 14.61
CA ARG A 40 -1.51 -51.00 16.02
C ARG A 40 -0.13 -50.34 16.10
N ALA A 41 0.07 -49.56 17.17
CA ALA A 41 1.24 -48.76 17.49
C ALA A 41 1.33 -47.38 16.81
N LEU A 42 0.68 -46.38 17.41
CA LEU A 42 1.29 -45.13 17.87
C LEU A 42 0.21 -44.27 18.57
N PHE A 43 -0.32 -44.79 19.67
CA PHE A 43 -0.90 -43.98 20.73
C PHE A 43 0.24 -43.68 21.71
N TYR A 44 0.79 -42.47 21.68
CA TYR A 44 1.27 -41.75 22.87
C TYR A 44 1.67 -40.32 22.45
N SER A 45 1.02 -39.34 23.10
CA SER A 45 1.35 -37.89 23.12
C SER A 45 1.10 -37.06 21.85
N ARG A 46 -0.16 -36.69 21.62
CA ARG A 46 -0.55 -35.44 20.93
C ARG A 46 -1.83 -34.89 21.58
N SER A 47 -1.67 -34.16 22.68
CA SER A 47 -2.74 -33.37 23.28
C SER A 47 -2.68 -31.93 22.74
N ASN A 48 -3.86 -31.46 22.31
CA ASN A 48 -4.25 -30.07 22.02
C ASN A 48 -3.82 -29.44 20.68
N PHE A 49 -4.24 -30.08 19.58
CA PHE A 49 -4.63 -29.37 18.35
C PHE A 49 -6.16 -29.50 18.21
N ARG A 50 -6.91 -28.42 18.46
CA ARG A 50 -8.31 -28.33 18.02
C ARG A 50 -8.30 -27.86 16.56
N PRO A 51 -8.88 -28.62 15.61
CA PRO A 51 -9.08 -28.10 14.26
C PRO A 51 -10.19 -27.02 14.28
N LEU A 52 -9.90 -25.86 13.67
CA LEU A 52 -10.77 -24.68 13.49
C LEU A 52 -12.12 -24.96 12.76
N LYS A 53 -12.42 -26.21 12.41
CA LYS A 53 -13.72 -26.61 11.81
C LYS A 53 -14.87 -26.68 12.83
N ALA A 54 -14.62 -26.65 14.13
CA ALA A 54 -15.66 -26.81 15.15
C ALA A 54 -16.31 -25.50 15.64
N ILE A 55 -15.81 -24.32 15.23
CA ILE A 55 -16.42 -23.02 15.59
C ILE A 55 -17.33 -22.49 14.46
N LEU A 56 -17.21 -23.04 13.25
CA LEU A 56 -18.00 -22.64 12.07
C LEU A 56 -19.46 -23.13 12.06
N ASN A 57 -19.90 -23.90 13.06
CA ASN A 57 -21.26 -24.43 13.17
C ASN A 57 -21.97 -23.98 14.46
N SER A 58 -21.69 -22.78 14.98
CA SER A 58 -22.60 -22.18 15.96
C SER A 58 -23.80 -21.57 15.22
N PRO A 59 -25.05 -22.00 15.49
CA PRO A 59 -26.25 -21.48 14.83
C PRO A 59 -26.58 -20.02 15.21
N SER A 60 -25.69 -19.34 15.94
CA SER A 60 -25.85 -17.96 16.40
C SER A 60 -25.28 -16.92 15.44
N LEU A 61 -24.22 -17.23 14.68
CA LEU A 61 -23.57 -16.25 13.77
C LEU A 61 -24.34 -16.05 12.46
N THR A 62 -24.93 -17.11 11.91
CA THR A 62 -25.84 -17.00 10.75
C THR A 62 -27.11 -16.26 11.10
N LYS A 63 -27.66 -16.45 12.31
CA LYS A 63 -28.86 -15.73 12.75
C LYS A 63 -28.66 -14.21 12.89
N VAL A 64 -27.52 -13.75 13.39
CA VAL A 64 -27.26 -12.30 13.52
C VAL A 64 -27.09 -11.65 12.14
N ALA A 65 -26.43 -12.33 11.19
CA ALA A 65 -26.27 -11.84 9.83
C ALA A 65 -27.57 -11.87 9.00
N ASP A 66 -28.44 -12.86 9.25
CA ASP A 66 -29.74 -12.99 8.58
C ASP A 66 -30.80 -12.05 9.20
N ASP A 67 -30.82 -11.85 10.53
CA ASP A 67 -31.71 -10.89 11.21
C ASP A 67 -31.36 -9.43 10.88
N ALA A 68 -30.07 -9.10 10.69
CA ALA A 68 -29.64 -7.76 10.28
C ALA A 68 -30.04 -7.43 8.83
N ARG A 69 -30.07 -8.45 7.95
CA ARG A 69 -30.58 -8.31 6.57
C ARG A 69 -32.07 -8.05 6.51
N GLU A 70 -32.85 -8.57 7.47
CA GLU A 70 -34.30 -8.32 7.55
C GLU A 70 -34.65 -6.94 8.14
N LYS A 71 -33.72 -6.27 8.84
CA LYS A 71 -33.97 -4.97 9.51
C LYS A 71 -33.33 -3.74 8.85
N GLY A 72 -32.45 -3.90 7.86
CA GLY A 72 -31.83 -2.77 7.17
C GLY A 72 -30.86 -1.93 8.01
N GLU A 73 -30.46 -2.40 9.20
CA GLU A 73 -29.48 -1.74 10.05
C GLU A 73 -28.04 -2.10 9.60
N ALA A 74 -27.21 -1.09 9.40
CA ALA A 74 -25.82 -1.28 8.99
C ALA A 74 -25.01 -1.88 10.16
N LEU A 75 -24.40 -3.05 9.93
CA LEU A 75 -23.53 -3.69 10.91
C LEU A 75 -22.39 -2.75 11.33
N THR A 76 -22.17 -2.66 12.64
CA THR A 76 -21.02 -1.99 13.26
C THR A 76 -19.73 -2.78 13.00
N LEU A 77 -18.58 -2.11 13.16
CA LEU A 77 -17.29 -2.78 12.97
C LEU A 77 -17.11 -3.91 14.00
N ARG A 78 -17.61 -3.70 15.22
CA ARG A 78 -17.61 -4.69 16.29
C ARG A 78 -18.37 -5.96 15.92
N GLU A 79 -19.58 -5.83 15.36
CA GLU A 79 -20.39 -6.99 14.94
C GLU A 79 -19.70 -7.81 13.85
N ILE A 80 -19.02 -7.16 12.90
CA ILE A 80 -18.25 -7.84 11.84
C ILE A 80 -17.05 -8.60 12.43
N CYS A 81 -16.41 -8.05 13.46
CA CYS A 81 -15.23 -8.64 14.08
C CYS A 81 -15.52 -9.63 15.23
N LEU A 82 -16.79 -9.74 15.65
CA LEU A 82 -17.20 -10.56 16.79
C LEU A 82 -16.86 -12.04 16.55
N GLY A 83 -16.21 -12.67 17.53
CA GLY A 83 -15.76 -14.06 17.43
C GLY A 83 -14.46 -14.28 16.65
N HIS A 84 -13.92 -13.24 16.00
CA HIS A 84 -12.62 -13.29 15.32
C HIS A 84 -11.55 -12.52 16.07
N VAL A 85 -11.89 -11.34 16.58
CA VAL A 85 -10.94 -10.43 17.26
C VAL A 85 -11.15 -10.49 18.77
N PRO A 86 -10.08 -10.49 19.59
CA PRO A 86 -10.20 -10.47 21.05
C PRO A 86 -11.00 -9.29 21.59
N GLU A 87 -11.78 -9.53 22.64
CA GLU A 87 -12.71 -8.55 23.24
C GLU A 87 -12.02 -7.25 23.68
N HIS A 88 -10.83 -7.34 24.29
CA HIS A 88 -10.07 -6.14 24.70
C HIS A 88 -9.70 -5.26 23.52
N LEU A 89 -9.46 -5.85 22.35
CA LEU A 89 -9.11 -5.10 21.14
C LEU A 89 -10.35 -4.49 20.50
N LEU A 90 -11.50 -5.17 20.52
CA LEU A 90 -12.77 -4.60 20.08
C LEU A 90 -13.12 -3.34 20.87
N ARG A 91 -12.97 -3.37 22.21
CA ARG A 91 -13.16 -2.18 23.06
C ARG A 91 -12.20 -1.07 22.67
N ARG A 92 -10.91 -1.38 22.46
CA ARG A 92 -9.91 -0.39 22.03
C ARG A 92 -10.27 0.24 20.69
N VAL A 93 -10.74 -0.56 19.73
CA VAL A 93 -11.19 -0.08 18.41
C VAL A 93 -12.32 0.94 18.57
N GLU A 94 -13.27 0.69 19.48
CA GLU A 94 -14.36 1.62 19.80
C GLU A 94 -13.86 2.88 20.54
N GLU A 95 -12.98 2.74 21.54
CA GLU A 95 -12.37 3.87 22.28
C GLU A 95 -11.64 4.85 21.36
N VAL A 96 -10.99 4.32 20.32
CA VAL A 96 -10.25 5.11 19.32
C VAL A 96 -11.20 5.78 18.32
N GLY A 97 -12.48 5.40 18.32
CA GLY A 97 -13.53 5.98 17.49
C GLY A 97 -13.84 5.20 16.20
N TYR A 98 -13.33 3.98 16.05
CA TYR A 98 -13.62 3.13 14.88
C TYR A 98 -14.91 2.32 15.05
N ALA A 99 -16.03 2.99 15.29
CA ALA A 99 -17.32 2.32 15.49
C ALA A 99 -17.98 1.87 14.17
N VAL A 100 -17.95 2.75 13.16
CA VAL A 100 -18.59 2.52 11.85
C VAL A 100 -17.58 1.97 10.86
N PRO A 101 -17.81 0.79 10.25
CA PRO A 101 -16.88 0.21 9.30
C PRO A 101 -16.95 0.96 7.97
N THR A 102 -15.79 1.21 7.36
CA THR A 102 -15.72 1.73 5.99
C THR A 102 -16.15 0.67 4.98
N ASP A 103 -16.48 1.05 3.74
CA ASP A 103 -16.96 0.09 2.74
C ASP A 103 -15.92 -0.98 2.38
N VAL A 104 -14.63 -0.62 2.35
CA VAL A 104 -13.56 -1.62 2.20
C VAL A 104 -13.49 -2.55 3.39
N GLN A 105 -13.73 -2.09 4.62
CA GLN A 105 -13.75 -2.96 5.81
C GLN A 105 -14.94 -3.92 5.78
N LYS A 106 -16.14 -3.44 5.43
CA LYS A 106 -17.35 -4.27 5.29
C LYS A 106 -17.15 -5.42 4.31
N GLN A 107 -16.52 -5.15 3.17
CA GLN A 107 -16.29 -6.16 2.13
C GLN A 107 -15.07 -7.04 2.41
N ALA A 108 -14.00 -6.47 2.97
CA ALA A 108 -12.73 -7.18 3.17
C ALA A 108 -12.73 -8.10 4.39
N LEU A 109 -13.25 -7.65 5.53
CA LEU A 109 -13.11 -8.39 6.80
C LEU A 109 -13.67 -9.82 6.73
N PRO A 110 -14.85 -10.09 6.15
CA PRO A 110 -15.35 -11.47 6.00
C PRO A 110 -14.42 -12.36 5.17
N VAL A 111 -13.79 -11.81 4.12
CA VAL A 111 -12.83 -12.52 3.27
C VAL A 111 -11.53 -12.77 4.02
N LEU A 112 -11.03 -11.77 4.74
CA LEU A 112 -9.81 -11.85 5.53
C LEU A 112 -9.97 -12.90 6.64
N PHE A 113 -11.05 -12.87 7.41
CA PHE A 113 -11.29 -13.84 8.49
C PHE A 113 -11.56 -15.26 7.99
N SER A 114 -11.91 -15.46 6.71
CA SER A 114 -12.01 -16.79 6.11
C SER A 114 -10.64 -17.43 5.80
N GLY A 115 -9.52 -16.74 6.08
CA GLY A 115 -8.16 -17.23 5.83
C GLY A 115 -7.71 -17.21 4.36
N ARG A 116 -8.50 -16.58 3.47
CA ARG A 116 -8.17 -16.46 2.04
C ARG A 116 -7.18 -15.34 1.80
N ASP A 117 -6.30 -15.54 0.83
CA ASP A 117 -5.44 -14.46 0.36
C ASP A 117 -6.31 -13.37 -0.28
N CYS A 118 -5.90 -12.11 -0.13
CA CYS A 118 -6.74 -10.99 -0.52
C CYS A 118 -5.94 -9.87 -1.20
N ILE A 119 -6.49 -9.31 -2.27
CA ILE A 119 -6.05 -8.03 -2.85
C ILE A 119 -7.08 -6.98 -2.44
N LEU A 120 -6.67 -6.05 -1.57
CA LEU A 120 -7.44 -4.90 -1.13
C LEU A 120 -7.15 -3.73 -2.05
N HIS A 121 -8.10 -3.41 -2.91
CA HIS A 121 -8.01 -2.30 -3.85
C HIS A 121 -9.08 -1.27 -3.50
N ALA A 122 -8.65 -0.16 -2.91
CA ALA A 122 -9.50 0.95 -2.48
C ALA A 122 -8.63 2.19 -2.24
N GLN A 123 -9.18 3.40 -2.39
CA GLN A 123 -8.42 4.66 -2.26
C GLN A 123 -7.66 4.85 -0.94
N THR A 124 -6.66 5.73 -0.91
CA THR A 124 -5.97 6.12 0.34
C THR A 124 -6.98 6.70 1.33
N GLY A 125 -6.80 6.42 2.63
CA GLY A 125 -7.76 6.85 3.65
C GLY A 125 -9.03 5.99 3.79
N SER A 126 -9.28 5.04 2.87
CA SER A 126 -10.43 4.11 2.97
C SER A 126 -10.42 3.15 4.16
N GLY A 127 -9.34 3.07 4.95
CA GLY A 127 -9.27 2.20 6.13
C GLY A 127 -8.70 0.79 5.88
N LYS A 128 -7.98 0.58 4.76
CA LYS A 128 -7.25 -0.68 4.46
C LYS A 128 -6.33 -1.13 5.60
N THR A 129 -5.62 -0.18 6.21
CA THR A 129 -4.69 -0.43 7.33
C THR A 129 -5.38 -1.09 8.51
N LEU A 130 -6.53 -0.57 8.93
CA LEU A 130 -7.29 -1.17 10.02
C LEU A 130 -7.79 -2.58 9.63
N ALA A 131 -8.24 -2.77 8.38
CA ALA A 131 -8.74 -4.07 7.93
C ALA A 131 -7.69 -5.19 8.04
N TYR A 132 -6.46 -4.97 7.54
CA TYR A 132 -5.42 -6.00 7.66
C TYR A 132 -4.84 -6.10 9.08
N LEU A 133 -4.85 -5.03 9.88
CA LEU A 133 -4.43 -5.11 11.28
C LEU A 133 -5.41 -5.96 12.10
N LEU A 134 -6.71 -5.79 11.91
CA LEU A 134 -7.74 -6.62 12.55
C LEU A 134 -7.58 -8.10 12.18
N LEU A 135 -7.27 -8.40 10.91
CA LEU A 135 -6.88 -9.75 10.51
C LEU A 135 -5.69 -10.26 11.32
N ILE A 136 -4.60 -9.49 11.39
CA ILE A 136 -3.40 -9.90 12.13
C ILE A 136 -3.74 -10.19 13.60
N PHE A 137 -4.47 -9.30 14.26
CA PHE A 137 -4.85 -9.49 15.67
C PHE A 137 -5.81 -10.67 15.89
N SER A 138 -6.57 -11.09 14.88
CA SER A 138 -7.46 -12.26 14.98
C SER A 138 -6.71 -13.60 15.00
N VAL A 139 -5.47 -13.66 14.50
CA VAL A 139 -4.73 -14.91 14.33
C VAL A 139 -3.46 -15.03 15.19
N ILE A 140 -2.89 -13.90 15.64
CA ILE A 140 -1.67 -13.93 16.45
C ILE A 140 -1.89 -14.56 17.83
N ASN A 141 -0.86 -15.23 18.32
CA ASN A 141 -0.79 -15.73 19.68
C ASN A 141 0.35 -15.05 20.45
N THR A 142 0.03 -14.16 21.38
CA THR A 142 1.02 -13.38 22.14
C THR A 142 1.87 -14.21 23.11
N GLN A 143 1.46 -15.44 23.42
CA GLN A 143 2.23 -16.37 24.25
C GLN A 143 3.41 -17.00 23.48
N ARG A 144 3.45 -16.86 22.14
CA ARG A 144 4.54 -17.36 21.31
C ARG A 144 5.48 -16.23 20.93
N SER A 145 6.73 -16.33 21.40
CA SER A 145 7.83 -15.44 21.01
C SER A 145 8.37 -15.79 19.62
N ALA A 146 7.62 -15.43 18.58
CA ALA A 146 7.99 -15.61 17.17
C ALA A 146 7.34 -14.56 16.29
N VAL A 147 7.97 -14.26 15.14
CA VAL A 147 7.38 -13.40 14.11
C VAL A 147 6.21 -14.13 13.47
N GLN A 148 5.00 -13.66 13.76
CA GLN A 148 3.75 -14.23 13.28
C GLN A 148 3.11 -13.38 12.18
N SER A 149 3.42 -12.08 12.14
CA SER A 149 2.98 -11.20 11.06
C SER A 149 4.10 -10.29 10.58
N LEU A 150 4.14 -10.10 9.25
CA LEU A 150 5.05 -9.18 8.58
C LEU A 150 4.24 -8.23 7.70
N ILE A 151 4.42 -6.94 7.91
CA ILE A 151 3.84 -5.87 7.08
C ILE A 151 4.99 -5.19 6.34
N VAL A 152 4.98 -5.27 5.02
CA VAL A 152 5.97 -4.64 4.15
C VAL A 152 5.39 -3.35 3.61
N VAL A 153 6.13 -2.26 3.77
CA VAL A 153 5.76 -0.91 3.32
C VAL A 153 6.83 -0.36 2.37
N PRO A 154 6.49 0.51 1.41
CA PRO A 154 7.46 1.04 0.46
C PRO A 154 8.36 2.09 1.10
N THR A 155 7.78 2.96 1.92
CA THR A 155 8.46 4.09 2.54
C THR A 155 8.56 3.91 4.05
N ARG A 156 9.57 4.56 4.63
CA ARG A 156 9.76 4.61 6.07
C ARG A 156 8.56 5.29 6.75
N GLU A 157 8.09 6.37 6.15
CA GLU A 157 7.06 7.24 6.71
C GLU A 157 5.75 6.48 6.85
N LEU A 158 5.36 5.72 5.81
CA LEU A 158 4.22 4.81 5.90
C LEU A 158 4.43 3.76 7.00
N GLY A 159 5.65 3.21 7.10
CA GLY A 159 6.00 2.25 8.14
C GLY A 159 5.85 2.81 9.55
N ILE A 160 6.20 4.07 9.79
CA ILE A 160 6.00 4.74 11.08
C ILE A 160 4.50 4.87 11.36
N GLN A 161 3.70 5.31 10.38
CA GLN A 161 2.25 5.44 10.52
C GLN A 161 1.59 4.10 10.86
N VAL A 162 1.87 3.05 10.08
CA VAL A 162 1.33 1.70 10.31
C VAL A 162 1.77 1.16 11.67
N THR A 163 3.05 1.36 12.06
CA THR A 163 3.55 0.97 13.38
C THR A 163 2.81 1.68 14.50
N LYS A 164 2.52 2.98 14.36
CA LYS A 164 1.77 3.76 15.36
C LYS A 164 0.38 3.17 15.56
N VAL A 165 -0.34 2.90 14.47
CA VAL A 165 -1.69 2.29 14.54
C VAL A 165 -1.61 0.90 15.17
N ALA A 166 -0.68 0.05 14.73
CA ALA A 166 -0.50 -1.30 15.28
C ALA A 166 -0.19 -1.28 16.78
N ARG A 167 0.68 -0.37 17.25
CA ARG A 167 1.00 -0.23 18.69
C ARG A 167 -0.16 0.30 19.51
N MET A 168 -0.91 1.25 18.96
CA MET A 168 -2.11 1.78 19.61
C MET A 168 -3.16 0.68 19.81
N LEU A 169 -3.39 -0.17 18.80
CA LEU A 169 -4.29 -1.33 18.91
C LEU A 169 -3.76 -2.41 19.86
N ALA A 170 -2.44 -2.64 19.87
CA ALA A 170 -1.79 -3.62 20.74
C ALA A 170 -1.67 -3.19 22.21
N ALA A 171 -1.97 -1.94 22.55
CA ALA A 171 -1.80 -1.41 23.90
C ALA A 171 -2.83 -2.02 24.86
N THR A 172 -2.34 -2.82 25.82
CA THR A 172 -3.16 -3.44 26.87
C THR A 172 -3.81 -2.40 27.79
N PRO A 173 -5.07 -2.60 28.21
CA PRO A 173 -5.67 -1.78 29.26
C PRO A 173 -4.88 -1.91 30.56
N THR A 174 -4.80 -0.81 31.31
CA THR A 174 -4.05 -0.69 32.57
C THR A 174 -4.69 -1.45 33.74
N GLU A 175 -5.83 -2.12 33.51
CA GLU A 175 -6.63 -2.73 34.56
C GLU A 175 -6.68 -4.27 34.43
N ASN A 176 -6.02 -4.92 35.39
CA ASN A 176 -6.32 -6.25 35.95
C ASN A 176 -5.94 -7.55 35.23
N ASP A 177 -5.45 -7.57 33.99
CA ASP A 177 -4.98 -8.84 33.36
C ASP A 177 -3.45 -8.99 33.41
N ALA A 178 -2.92 -9.23 34.62
CA ALA A 178 -1.48 -9.40 34.89
C ALA A 178 -0.83 -10.63 34.20
N GLU A 179 -1.59 -11.48 33.50
CA GLU A 179 -1.10 -12.74 32.91
C GLU A 179 -0.95 -12.73 31.39
N GLN A 180 -1.41 -11.70 30.67
CA GLN A 180 -1.38 -11.70 29.21
C GLN A 180 -0.14 -10.97 28.67
N LYS A 181 0.82 -11.73 28.12
CA LYS A 181 2.02 -11.17 27.49
C LYS A 181 1.59 -10.17 26.41
N SER A 182 2.10 -8.94 26.48
CA SER A 182 1.76 -7.86 25.56
C SER A 182 2.19 -8.19 24.12
N CYS A 183 1.35 -7.91 23.13
CA CYS A 183 1.71 -8.03 21.72
C CYS A 183 2.85 -7.05 21.38
N THR A 184 3.97 -7.57 20.89
CA THR A 184 5.15 -6.74 20.57
C THR A 184 5.17 -6.36 19.08
N VAL A 185 5.31 -5.06 18.81
CA VAL A 185 5.35 -4.50 17.45
C VAL A 185 6.70 -3.83 17.20
N MET A 186 7.43 -4.35 16.22
CA MET A 186 8.76 -3.87 15.81
C MET A 186 8.71 -3.16 14.47
N ALA A 187 9.37 -2.00 14.38
CA ALA A 187 9.59 -1.29 13.13
C ALA A 187 11.05 -1.49 12.65
N LEU A 188 11.20 -2.02 11.44
CA LEU A 188 12.47 -2.25 10.73
C LEU A 188 12.50 -1.39 9.47
N LEU A 189 12.63 -0.08 9.64
CA LEU A 189 12.41 0.87 8.56
C LEU A 189 13.72 1.40 7.95
N ASP A 190 14.84 1.26 8.67
CA ASP A 190 16.16 1.70 8.22
C ASP A 190 17.18 0.54 8.23
N GLY A 191 17.99 0.46 7.18
CA GLY A 191 19.12 -0.48 7.06
C GLY A 191 20.32 -0.15 7.97
N GLY A 192 20.20 0.88 8.81
CA GLY A 192 21.23 1.38 9.72
C GLY A 192 20.75 1.41 11.18
N MET A 193 21.63 0.98 12.10
CA MET A 193 21.55 1.08 13.57
C MET A 193 21.11 -0.10 14.43
N LEU A 194 21.25 -1.37 14.02
CA LEU A 194 20.63 -2.43 14.82
C LEU A 194 21.60 -3.36 15.55
N ARG A 195 22.55 -2.83 16.33
CA ARG A 195 23.13 -3.65 17.44
C ARG A 195 22.04 -4.00 18.47
N ARG A 196 21.20 -3.02 18.86
CA ARG A 196 20.10 -3.22 19.82
C ARG A 196 19.00 -4.13 19.28
N HIS A 197 18.49 -3.89 18.07
CA HIS A 197 17.46 -4.75 17.50
C HIS A 197 17.97 -6.17 17.18
N LYS A 198 19.26 -6.37 16.85
CA LYS A 198 19.84 -7.72 16.71
C LYS A 198 19.79 -8.52 18.00
N SER A 199 20.16 -7.89 19.12
CA SER A 199 20.10 -8.54 20.43
C SER A 199 18.67 -8.85 20.83
N TRP A 200 17.74 -7.91 20.58
CA TRP A 200 16.34 -8.09 20.91
C TRP A 200 15.65 -9.15 20.05
N LEU A 201 15.85 -9.14 18.72
CA LEU A 201 15.33 -10.18 17.80
C LEU A 201 15.78 -11.59 18.18
N LYS A 202 16.99 -11.74 18.73
CA LYS A 202 17.51 -13.03 19.18
C LYS A 202 17.00 -13.45 20.55
N ALA A 203 16.76 -12.49 21.45
CA ALA A 203 16.31 -12.77 22.82
C ALA A 203 14.78 -12.94 22.90
N GLU A 204 14.03 -12.01 22.30
CA GLU A 204 12.57 -11.99 22.26
C GLU A 204 12.08 -11.51 20.88
N PRO A 205 11.86 -12.45 19.94
CA PRO A 205 11.31 -12.11 18.64
C PRO A 205 9.95 -11.38 18.77
N PRO A 206 9.74 -10.28 18.02
CA PRO A 206 8.48 -9.55 18.04
C PRO A 206 7.36 -10.34 17.37
N THR A 207 6.13 -10.17 17.82
CA THR A 207 4.95 -10.80 17.22
C THR A 207 4.64 -10.23 15.83
N ILE A 208 4.71 -8.89 15.70
CA ILE A 208 4.44 -8.15 14.47
C ILE A 208 5.69 -7.36 14.07
N VAL A 209 6.08 -7.48 12.80
CA VAL A 209 7.17 -6.70 12.19
C VAL A 209 6.60 -5.82 11.09
N VAL A 210 6.84 -4.51 11.16
CA VAL A 210 6.60 -3.55 10.07
C VAL A 210 7.95 -3.18 9.47
N ALA A 211 8.17 -3.39 8.18
CA ALA A 211 9.48 -3.21 7.58
C ALA A 211 9.43 -2.57 6.19
N THR A 212 10.44 -1.76 5.88
CA THR A 212 10.73 -1.41 4.47
C THR A 212 11.36 -2.61 3.78
N ILE A 213 11.07 -2.81 2.49
CA ILE A 213 11.57 -3.97 1.74
C ILE A 213 13.11 -4.07 1.78
N ALA A 214 13.80 -2.93 1.70
CA ALA A 214 15.27 -2.88 1.75
C ALA A 214 15.82 -3.36 3.10
N SER A 215 15.27 -2.87 4.21
CA SER A 215 15.69 -3.24 5.57
C SER A 215 15.37 -4.71 5.87
N LEU A 216 14.20 -5.17 5.43
CA LEU A 216 13.79 -6.56 5.54
C LEU A 216 14.74 -7.51 4.81
N CYS A 217 15.03 -7.23 3.53
CA CYS A 217 15.97 -8.05 2.76
C CYS A 217 17.35 -8.13 3.43
N GLN A 218 17.86 -7.01 3.96
CA GLN A 218 19.13 -7.01 4.68
C GLN A 218 19.12 -7.91 5.93
N MET A 219 18.01 -7.94 6.68
CA MET A 219 17.87 -8.80 7.86
C MET A 219 17.76 -10.28 7.48
N LEU A 220 17.05 -10.59 6.39
CA LEU A 220 16.89 -11.96 5.87
C LEU A 220 18.19 -12.51 5.29
N GLU A 221 18.92 -11.71 4.49
CA GLU A 221 20.21 -12.09 3.91
C GLU A 221 21.29 -12.34 4.97
N LYS A 222 21.21 -11.64 6.11
CA LYS A 222 22.10 -11.86 7.26
C LYS A 222 21.60 -12.94 8.21
N HIS A 223 20.50 -13.63 7.90
CA HIS A 223 19.85 -14.64 8.74
C HIS A 223 19.54 -14.15 10.17
N LEU A 224 19.22 -12.85 10.32
CA LEU A 224 18.90 -12.23 11.60
C LEU A 224 17.41 -12.27 11.93
N LEU A 225 16.57 -12.44 10.91
CA LEU A 225 15.13 -12.55 11.02
C LEU A 225 14.68 -13.92 10.47
N LYS A 226 13.83 -14.59 11.23
CA LYS A 226 13.28 -15.92 10.96
C LYS A 226 11.78 -15.80 10.72
N LEU A 227 11.30 -16.36 9.61
CA LEU A 227 9.90 -16.21 9.15
C LEU A 227 9.12 -17.52 9.15
N GLU A 228 9.62 -18.59 9.76
CA GLU A 228 9.02 -19.93 9.70
C GLU A 228 7.65 -19.99 10.42
N SER A 229 7.41 -19.11 11.40
CA SER A 229 6.15 -19.00 12.13
C SER A 229 5.20 -17.92 11.59
N MET A 230 5.56 -17.27 10.49
CA MET A 230 4.77 -16.18 9.91
C MET A 230 3.47 -16.72 9.31
N GLN A 231 2.35 -16.27 9.85
CA GLN A 231 1.00 -16.65 9.42
C GLN A 231 0.38 -15.62 8.47
N VAL A 232 0.75 -14.34 8.59
CA VAL A 232 0.21 -13.27 7.75
C VAL A 232 1.35 -12.45 7.15
N LEU A 233 1.34 -12.31 5.82
CA LEU A 233 2.14 -11.31 5.11
C LEU A 233 1.22 -10.25 4.54
N VAL A 234 1.48 -8.99 4.86
CA VAL A 234 0.86 -7.83 4.22
C VAL A 234 1.90 -7.10 3.38
N ILE A 235 1.53 -6.70 2.16
CA ILE A 235 2.30 -5.79 1.34
C ILE A 235 1.41 -4.58 1.07
N ASP A 236 1.74 -3.46 1.69
CA ASP A 236 1.01 -2.20 1.58
C ASP A 236 1.61 -1.31 0.48
N GLU A 237 0.77 -0.48 -0.14
CA GLU A 237 1.11 0.39 -1.29
C GLU A 237 1.92 -0.33 -2.38
N VAL A 238 1.38 -1.45 -2.87
CA VAL A 238 2.02 -2.29 -3.89
C VAL A 238 2.34 -1.50 -5.17
N ASP A 239 1.48 -0.56 -5.55
CA ASP A 239 1.68 0.31 -6.71
C ASP A 239 2.97 1.11 -6.62
N PHE A 240 3.29 1.64 -5.44
CA PHE A 240 4.56 2.30 -5.22
C PHE A 240 5.71 1.30 -5.35
N MET A 241 5.61 0.12 -4.75
CA MET A 241 6.69 -0.88 -4.84
C MET A 241 6.97 -1.34 -6.28
N PHE A 242 5.98 -1.29 -7.16
CA PHE A 242 6.11 -1.66 -8.56
C PHE A 242 6.66 -0.55 -9.47
N SER A 243 6.77 0.69 -8.97
CA SER A 243 7.40 1.81 -9.69
C SER A 243 8.92 1.65 -9.87
N SER A 244 9.58 0.93 -8.96
CA SER A 244 11.03 0.76 -8.93
C SER A 244 11.43 -0.69 -9.21
N SER A 245 12.22 -0.91 -10.27
CA SER A 245 12.68 -2.25 -10.67
C SER A 245 13.45 -2.96 -9.55
N LYS A 246 14.22 -2.21 -8.74
CA LYS A 246 14.93 -2.72 -7.58
C LYS A 246 13.96 -3.23 -6.51
N GLN A 247 12.94 -2.44 -6.15
CA GLN A 247 11.94 -2.85 -5.16
C GLN A 247 11.14 -4.07 -5.63
N VAL A 248 10.76 -4.12 -6.92
CA VAL A 248 10.11 -5.30 -7.52
C VAL A 248 10.96 -6.56 -7.37
N SER A 249 12.26 -6.48 -7.67
CA SER A 249 13.16 -7.63 -7.57
C SER A 249 13.26 -8.16 -6.13
N SER A 250 13.40 -7.26 -5.16
CA SER A 250 13.46 -7.58 -3.73
C SER A 250 12.14 -8.18 -3.23
N LEU A 251 11.01 -7.62 -3.68
CA LEU A 251 9.68 -8.11 -3.33
C LEU A 251 9.43 -9.53 -3.87
N ARG A 252 9.82 -9.78 -5.13
CA ARG A 252 9.74 -11.12 -5.72
C ARG A 252 10.58 -12.12 -4.95
N LYS A 253 11.80 -11.75 -4.55
CA LYS A 253 12.69 -12.58 -3.71
C LYS A 253 12.04 -12.89 -2.36
N LEU A 254 11.42 -11.89 -1.70
CA LEU A 254 10.63 -12.10 -0.47
C LEU A 254 9.52 -13.12 -0.66
N LEU A 255 8.69 -12.91 -1.69
CA LEU A 255 7.48 -13.69 -1.94
C LEU A 255 7.75 -15.14 -2.36
N THR A 256 8.91 -15.42 -2.95
CA THR A 256 9.23 -16.74 -3.53
C THR A 256 10.33 -17.49 -2.79
N SER A 257 11.35 -16.80 -2.28
CA SER A 257 12.55 -17.43 -1.71
C SER A 257 12.52 -17.47 -0.19
N TYR A 258 11.97 -16.44 0.45
CA TYR A 258 11.98 -16.32 1.92
C TYR A 258 10.68 -16.78 2.59
N SER A 259 9.63 -17.06 1.80
CA SER A 259 8.33 -17.42 2.33
C SER A 259 7.54 -18.22 1.31
N SER A 260 6.73 -19.17 1.79
CA SER A 260 5.84 -19.98 0.96
C SER A 260 4.42 -19.48 1.09
N CYS A 261 3.70 -19.31 -0.03
CA CYS A 261 2.29 -18.92 0.00
C CYS A 261 1.38 -19.97 0.65
N ASN A 262 1.82 -21.23 0.73
CA ASN A 262 1.02 -22.31 1.35
C ASN A 262 1.07 -22.29 2.89
N SER A 263 2.01 -21.57 3.50
CA SER A 263 2.19 -21.54 4.96
C SER A 263 1.67 -20.25 5.60
N ARG A 264 1.05 -19.36 4.83
CA ARG A 264 0.58 -18.05 5.29
C ARG A 264 -0.67 -17.60 4.56
N GLN A 265 -1.28 -16.53 5.05
CA GLN A 265 -2.24 -15.70 4.32
C GLN A 265 -1.51 -14.46 3.78
N THR A 266 -1.67 -14.18 2.49
CA THR A 266 -1.07 -13.00 1.85
C THR A 266 -2.15 -11.95 1.60
N VAL A 267 -1.88 -10.70 2.02
CA VAL A 267 -2.73 -9.54 1.74
C VAL A 267 -1.93 -8.50 0.97
N PHE A 268 -2.37 -8.17 -0.24
CA PHE A 268 -1.86 -7.03 -1.00
C PHE A 268 -2.81 -5.85 -0.79
N ALA A 269 -2.32 -4.70 -0.36
CA ALA A 269 -3.10 -3.49 -0.21
C ALA A 269 -2.56 -2.39 -1.14
N SER A 270 -3.43 -1.76 -1.91
CA SER A 270 -3.02 -0.66 -2.79
C SER A 270 -4.18 0.29 -3.05
N ALA A 271 -3.83 1.56 -3.28
CA ALA A 271 -4.78 2.59 -3.67
C ALA A 271 -5.20 2.47 -5.14
N SER A 272 -4.30 2.00 -5.99
CA SER A 272 -4.52 1.87 -7.42
C SER A 272 -3.73 0.70 -7.97
N ILE A 273 -4.36 -0.20 -8.71
CA ILE A 273 -3.66 -1.29 -9.40
C ILE A 273 -3.97 -1.20 -10.90
N PRO A 274 -3.12 -0.54 -11.70
CA PRO A 274 -3.25 -0.57 -13.15
C PRO A 274 -3.27 -2.02 -13.64
N GLN A 275 -4.26 -2.35 -14.48
CA GLN A 275 -4.49 -3.73 -14.94
C GLN A 275 -4.62 -4.75 -13.79
N HIS A 276 -5.42 -4.44 -12.76
CA HIS A 276 -5.62 -5.31 -11.59
C HIS A 276 -5.90 -6.80 -11.91
N ASN A 277 -6.59 -7.10 -13.02
CA ASN A 277 -6.79 -8.49 -13.48
C ASN A 277 -5.48 -9.17 -13.89
N ARG A 278 -4.58 -8.43 -14.56
CA ARG A 278 -3.24 -8.91 -14.90
C ARG A 278 -2.40 -9.09 -13.64
N PHE A 279 -2.46 -8.15 -12.71
CA PHE A 279 -1.78 -8.26 -11.42
C PHE A 279 -2.25 -9.50 -10.64
N LEU A 280 -3.55 -9.73 -10.54
CA LEU A 280 -4.14 -10.93 -9.93
C LEU A 280 -3.63 -12.21 -10.60
N TYR A 281 -3.61 -12.24 -11.93
CA TYR A 281 -3.06 -13.36 -12.69
C TYR A 281 -1.59 -13.60 -12.35
N ASP A 282 -0.77 -12.54 -12.32
CA ASP A 282 0.64 -12.63 -12.00
C ASP A 282 0.86 -13.10 -10.54
N CYS A 283 0.05 -12.65 -9.57
CA CYS A 283 0.07 -13.12 -8.19
C CYS A 283 -0.09 -14.65 -8.10
N ILE A 284 -1.03 -15.22 -8.86
CA ILE A 284 -1.31 -16.65 -8.88
C ILE A 284 -0.19 -17.41 -9.60
N GLN A 285 0.18 -16.97 -10.82
CA GLN A 285 1.17 -17.65 -11.65
C GLN A 285 2.56 -17.67 -11.01
N GLN A 286 2.96 -16.55 -10.39
CA GLN A 286 4.24 -16.42 -9.72
C GLN A 286 4.22 -16.99 -8.29
N LYS A 287 3.11 -17.60 -7.86
CA LYS A 287 2.92 -18.21 -6.54
C LYS A 287 3.12 -17.23 -5.38
N TRP A 288 2.76 -15.96 -5.58
CA TRP A 288 2.75 -14.96 -4.50
C TRP A 288 1.56 -15.17 -3.57
N THR A 289 0.45 -15.66 -4.11
CA THR A 289 -0.77 -16.03 -3.40
C THR A 289 -1.18 -17.47 -3.66
N LYS A 290 -2.16 -17.94 -2.90
CA LYS A 290 -2.96 -19.13 -3.21
C LYS A 290 -3.83 -18.90 -4.45
N ARG A 291 -4.37 -19.98 -5.02
CA ARG A 291 -5.20 -19.94 -6.24
C ARG A 291 -6.58 -19.32 -6.03
N ASP A 292 -7.09 -19.38 -4.81
CA ASP A 292 -8.40 -18.88 -4.39
C ASP A 292 -8.34 -17.45 -3.82
N VAL A 293 -7.31 -16.68 -4.20
CA VAL A 293 -7.15 -15.27 -3.83
C VAL A 293 -8.38 -14.47 -4.28
N VAL A 294 -8.87 -13.61 -3.39
CA VAL A 294 -10.03 -12.76 -3.65
C VAL A 294 -9.57 -11.32 -3.88
N HIS A 295 -10.06 -10.70 -4.95
CA HIS A 295 -9.88 -9.29 -5.20
C HIS A 295 -11.07 -8.52 -4.64
N VAL A 296 -10.87 -7.86 -3.49
CA VAL A 296 -11.84 -6.94 -2.91
C VAL A 296 -11.56 -5.57 -3.50
N HIS A 297 -12.40 -5.20 -4.46
CA HIS A 297 -12.30 -3.94 -5.17
C HIS A 297 -13.48 -3.06 -4.77
N VAL A 298 -13.21 -2.10 -3.89
CA VAL A 298 -14.19 -1.08 -3.53
C VAL A 298 -13.96 0.10 -4.45
N ASN A 299 -14.66 0.04 -5.58
CA ASN A 299 -14.73 1.06 -6.61
C ASN A 299 -15.89 2.02 -6.29
N PRO A 300 -15.84 3.28 -6.74
CA PRO A 300 -15.63 3.58 -8.14
C PRO A 300 -14.46 4.57 -8.35
N ILE A 301 -14.08 4.81 -9.59
CA ILE A 301 -13.31 6.00 -9.95
C ILE A 301 -14.19 7.19 -9.59
N GLU A 302 -14.05 7.70 -8.38
CA GLU A 302 -14.70 8.95 -8.01
C GLU A 302 -13.94 10.07 -8.71
N PRO A 303 -14.64 11.01 -9.38
CA PRO A 303 -13.99 12.17 -9.94
C PRO A 303 -13.22 12.89 -8.83
N MET A 304 -12.10 13.50 -9.20
CA MET A 304 -11.30 14.29 -8.25
C MET A 304 -12.21 15.25 -7.47
N PRO A 305 -11.97 15.45 -6.16
CA PRO A 305 -12.80 16.33 -5.36
C PRO A 305 -12.98 17.69 -6.03
N THR A 306 -14.22 18.19 -6.09
CA THR A 306 -14.54 19.43 -6.81
C THR A 306 -13.89 20.67 -6.20
N CYS A 307 -13.37 20.58 -4.97
CA CYS A 307 -12.56 21.63 -4.34
C CYS A 307 -11.15 21.76 -4.94
N LEU A 308 -10.70 20.78 -5.72
CA LEU A 308 -9.41 20.80 -6.41
C LEU A 308 -9.54 21.52 -7.75
N GLN A 309 -8.86 22.65 -7.87
CA GLN A 309 -8.65 23.33 -9.14
C GLN A 309 -7.35 22.84 -9.77
N HIS A 310 -7.47 22.09 -10.87
CA HIS A 310 -6.35 21.61 -11.64
C HIS A 310 -5.98 22.65 -12.70
N ARG A 311 -4.71 23.06 -12.71
CA ARG A 311 -4.19 24.07 -13.64
C ARG A 311 -2.90 23.55 -14.29
N PHE A 312 -2.57 24.06 -15.46
CA PHE A 312 -1.27 23.83 -16.07
C PHE A 312 -0.72 25.07 -16.76
N VAL A 313 0.59 25.10 -16.94
CA VAL A 313 1.26 26.14 -17.71
C VAL A 313 2.26 25.47 -18.66
N ILE A 314 2.32 25.94 -19.90
CA ILE A 314 3.27 25.45 -20.89
C ILE A 314 4.48 26.40 -20.90
N CYS A 315 5.67 25.87 -20.67
CA CYS A 315 6.90 26.65 -20.80
C CYS A 315 8.05 25.82 -21.39
N SER A 316 9.13 26.47 -21.80
CA SER A 316 10.34 25.75 -22.17
C SER A 316 11.11 25.28 -20.93
N LYS A 317 12.02 24.31 -21.13
CA LYS A 317 12.84 23.77 -20.04
C LYS A 317 13.70 24.83 -19.34
N LYS A 318 14.14 25.86 -20.08
CA LYS A 318 14.97 26.95 -19.56
C LYS A 318 14.16 27.91 -18.68
N GLU A 319 12.89 28.09 -18.99
CA GLU A 319 11.99 29.02 -18.29
C GLU A 319 11.37 28.40 -17.05
N ARG A 320 11.40 27.07 -16.90
CA ARG A 320 10.72 26.31 -15.83
C ARG A 320 10.90 26.89 -14.42
N HIS A 321 12.12 27.30 -14.07
CA HIS A 321 12.42 27.92 -12.77
C HIS A 321 11.75 29.29 -12.60
N GLN A 322 11.80 30.13 -13.64
CA GLN A 322 11.18 31.46 -13.64
C GLN A 322 9.65 31.38 -13.64
N THR A 323 9.10 30.40 -14.37
CA THR A 323 7.68 30.07 -14.39
C THR A 323 7.19 29.69 -13.00
N LEU A 324 7.90 28.80 -12.30
CA LEU A 324 7.56 28.45 -10.91
C LEU A 324 7.60 29.67 -9.99
N LEU A 325 8.64 30.50 -10.11
CA LEU A 325 8.75 31.72 -9.29
C LEU A 325 7.55 32.66 -9.49
N SER A 326 7.12 32.84 -10.75
CA SER A 326 5.97 33.69 -11.10
C SER A 326 4.65 33.10 -10.55
N LEU A 327 4.49 31.78 -10.58
CA LEU A 327 3.36 31.08 -9.96
C LEU A 327 3.36 31.26 -8.43
N LEU A 328 4.50 31.10 -7.76
CA LEU A 328 4.60 31.25 -6.31
C LEU A 328 4.34 32.70 -5.85
N GLN A 329 4.72 33.69 -6.66
CA GLN A 329 4.47 35.10 -6.38
C GLN A 329 3.00 35.49 -6.59
N SER A 330 2.35 34.93 -7.61
CA SER A 330 0.94 35.21 -7.93
C SER A 330 -0.03 34.48 -7.00
N ASP A 331 0.22 33.20 -6.73
CA ASP A 331 -0.63 32.39 -5.83
C ASP A 331 -0.40 32.75 -4.34
N ALA A 332 0.78 33.28 -4.00
CA ALA A 332 1.21 33.63 -2.63
C ALA A 332 0.82 32.57 -1.57
N PRO A 333 1.21 31.30 -1.74
CA PRO A 333 0.75 30.21 -0.89
C PRO A 333 1.29 30.33 0.53
N LYS A 334 0.42 30.17 1.53
CA LYS A 334 0.85 30.01 2.93
C LYS A 334 1.68 28.73 3.08
N SER A 335 1.18 27.62 2.56
CA SER A 335 1.88 26.33 2.59
C SER A 335 1.66 25.58 1.27
N GLY A 336 2.72 24.98 0.73
CA GLY A 336 2.63 24.19 -0.50
C GLY A 336 3.72 23.16 -0.67
N ILE A 337 3.50 22.19 -1.56
CA ILE A 337 4.48 21.18 -1.96
C ILE A 337 4.87 21.40 -3.42
N ILE A 338 6.16 21.38 -3.71
CA ILE A 338 6.72 21.44 -5.04
C ILE A 338 7.35 20.08 -5.35
N PHE A 339 6.69 19.31 -6.20
CA PHE A 339 7.14 17.99 -6.62
C PHE A 339 8.12 18.08 -7.78
N VAL A 340 9.32 17.58 -7.54
CA VAL A 340 10.42 17.50 -8.51
C VAL A 340 10.70 16.05 -8.84
N GLY A 341 11.01 15.77 -10.09
CA GLY A 341 11.35 14.44 -10.57
C GLY A 341 12.63 13.92 -9.92
N GLU A 342 12.68 12.59 -9.76
CA GLU A 342 13.89 11.94 -9.26
C GLU A 342 15.08 12.19 -10.17
N GLN A 343 16.25 12.33 -9.54
CA GLN A 343 17.50 12.40 -10.27
C GLN A 343 17.75 11.10 -11.04
N SER A 344 17.96 11.18 -12.35
CA SER A 344 18.29 10.01 -13.16
C SER A 344 19.64 9.39 -12.77
N GLU A 345 19.75 8.06 -12.85
CA GLU A 345 21.00 7.33 -12.62
C GLU A 345 22.16 7.81 -13.49
N LYS A 346 21.86 8.30 -14.71
CA LYS A 346 22.85 8.90 -15.59
C LYS A 346 23.39 10.21 -15.01
N SER A 347 22.51 11.06 -14.47
CA SER A 347 22.88 12.32 -13.84
C SER A 347 23.68 12.09 -12.55
N LYS A 348 23.28 11.09 -11.75
CA LYS A 348 24.05 10.64 -10.57
C LYS A 348 25.48 10.25 -10.93
N LYS A 349 25.65 9.43 -11.98
CA LYS A 349 26.98 8.99 -12.46
C LYS A 349 27.82 10.12 -13.06
N ALA A 350 27.18 11.15 -13.60
CA ALA A 350 27.84 12.34 -14.13
C ALA A 350 28.29 13.33 -13.04
N GLY A 351 27.93 13.09 -11.76
CA GLY A 351 28.30 13.95 -10.65
C GLY A 351 27.48 15.23 -10.53
N ASN A 352 26.36 15.33 -11.23
CA ASN A 352 25.46 16.48 -11.11
C ASN A 352 24.76 16.46 -9.74
N GLY A 353 24.43 17.65 -9.22
CA GLY A 353 23.57 17.79 -8.05
C GLY A 353 22.17 17.20 -8.28
N PRO A 354 21.44 16.84 -7.20
CA PRO A 354 20.04 16.47 -7.31
C PRO A 354 19.20 17.71 -7.68
N PRO A 355 18.25 17.58 -8.62
CA PRO A 355 17.50 18.72 -9.19
C PRO A 355 16.67 19.48 -8.14
N THR A 356 16.30 18.78 -7.08
CA THR A 356 15.62 19.27 -5.89
C THR A 356 16.49 20.25 -5.08
N VAL A 357 17.79 19.98 -4.91
CA VAL A 357 18.71 20.90 -4.22
C VAL A 357 18.95 22.14 -5.07
N ASP A 358 19.17 21.96 -6.38
CA ASP A 358 19.33 23.08 -7.32
C ASP A 358 18.10 24.02 -7.26
N LEU A 359 16.89 23.44 -7.17
CA LEU A 359 15.66 24.22 -7.04
C LEU A 359 15.55 24.93 -5.70
N VAL A 360 15.93 24.28 -4.59
CA VAL A 360 15.94 24.91 -3.27
C VAL A 360 16.90 26.11 -3.24
N ASP A 361 18.09 25.98 -3.80
CA ASP A 361 19.08 27.06 -3.84
C ASP A 361 18.61 28.23 -4.71
N PHE A 362 18.00 27.93 -5.87
CA PHE A 362 17.35 28.93 -6.72
C PHE A 362 16.25 29.68 -5.97
N LEU A 363 15.35 28.96 -5.29
CA LEU A 363 14.25 29.56 -4.53
C LEU A 363 14.78 30.37 -3.35
N LYS A 364 15.75 29.89 -2.57
CA LYS A 364 16.33 30.67 -1.47
C LYS A 364 16.96 31.99 -1.92
N THR A 365 17.48 32.04 -3.14
CA THR A 365 18.09 33.24 -3.71
C THR A 365 17.06 34.19 -4.33
N SER A 366 16.03 33.64 -4.97
CA SER A 366 15.12 34.40 -5.85
C SER A 366 13.73 34.63 -5.27
N TYR A 367 13.28 33.75 -4.36
CA TYR A 367 11.99 33.85 -3.70
C TYR A 367 12.10 34.79 -2.50
N GLY A 368 11.64 36.03 -2.67
CA GLY A 368 11.56 37.03 -1.59
C GLY A 368 10.38 36.83 -0.63
N GLY A 369 9.75 35.65 -0.60
CA GLY A 369 8.60 35.36 0.25
C GLY A 369 8.99 35.00 1.68
N CYS A 370 8.01 35.09 2.60
CA CYS A 370 8.21 34.79 4.03
C CYS A 370 8.15 33.29 4.36
N SER A 371 7.83 32.42 3.39
CA SER A 371 7.69 30.99 3.61
C SER A 371 9.05 30.30 3.67
N GLU A 372 9.22 29.42 4.66
CA GLU A 372 10.43 28.64 4.82
C GLU A 372 10.55 27.58 3.73
N ILE A 373 11.71 27.47 3.07
CA ILE A 373 11.94 26.49 2.00
C ILE A 373 12.58 25.24 2.59
N LEU A 374 11.82 24.15 2.58
CA LEU A 374 12.18 22.86 3.16
C LEU A 374 12.42 21.83 2.05
N LEU A 375 13.23 20.81 2.37
CA LEU A 375 13.60 19.75 1.44
C LEU A 375 13.15 18.38 1.97
N LEU A 376 12.53 17.57 1.11
CA LEU A 376 12.16 16.19 1.44
C LEU A 376 12.39 15.22 0.27
N GLU A 377 13.52 14.52 0.29
CA GLU A 377 13.88 13.52 -0.72
C GLU A 377 14.06 12.13 -0.09
N GLU A 378 14.09 11.09 -0.93
CA GLU A 378 14.34 9.71 -0.52
C GLU A 378 15.79 9.46 -0.07
N ASP A 379 16.77 10.17 -0.65
CA ASP A 379 18.19 9.95 -0.35
C ASP A 379 18.71 10.78 0.86
N MET A 380 17.88 11.63 1.46
CA MET A 380 18.23 12.38 2.68
C MET A 380 18.59 11.47 3.86
N ASN A 381 19.54 11.92 4.68
CA ASN A 381 19.83 11.24 5.94
C ASN A 381 18.62 11.35 6.90
N PHE A 382 18.53 10.42 7.85
CA PHE A 382 17.39 10.33 8.77
C PHE A 382 17.16 11.62 9.56
N ASN A 383 18.22 12.18 10.15
CA ASN A 383 18.09 13.31 11.06
C ASN A 383 17.59 14.56 10.32
N SER A 384 18.13 14.83 9.13
CA SER A 384 17.70 15.95 8.28
C SER A 384 16.26 15.78 7.81
N ARG A 385 15.85 14.55 7.44
CA ARG A 385 14.47 14.25 7.07
C ARG A 385 13.51 14.46 8.25
N ALA A 386 13.88 13.96 9.43
CA ALA A 386 13.07 14.11 10.65
C ALA A 386 12.95 15.58 11.08
N ALA A 387 14.01 16.37 10.93
CA ALA A 387 13.99 17.81 11.17
C ALA A 387 13.02 18.53 10.23
N SER A 388 13.12 18.28 8.92
CA SER A 388 12.24 18.89 7.91
C SER A 388 10.76 18.54 8.17
N LEU A 389 10.47 17.28 8.51
CA LEU A 389 9.11 16.87 8.88
C LEU A 389 8.64 17.47 10.21
N SER A 390 9.55 17.73 11.15
CA SER A 390 9.22 18.39 12.40
C SER A 390 8.87 19.86 12.18
N GLU A 391 9.63 20.58 11.36
CA GLU A 391 9.37 21.97 10.98
C GLU A 391 8.01 22.10 10.29
N VAL A 392 7.71 21.22 9.32
CA VAL A 392 6.38 21.18 8.68
C VAL A 392 5.25 21.00 9.71
N ARG A 393 5.46 20.18 10.76
CA ARG A 393 4.44 19.92 11.79
C ARG A 393 4.30 21.02 12.83
N GLN A 394 5.36 21.76 13.12
CA GLN A 394 5.32 22.89 14.07
C GLN A 394 4.43 24.02 13.54
N GLY A 395 4.15 24.01 12.23
CA GLY A 395 3.30 24.99 11.58
C GLY A 395 4.08 26.26 11.26
N GLY A 396 3.46 27.12 10.45
CA GLY A 396 4.14 28.25 9.81
C GLY A 396 3.94 28.19 8.29
N GLY A 397 4.34 29.25 7.59
CA GLY A 397 4.32 29.24 6.14
C GLY A 397 5.53 28.48 5.60
N TYR A 398 5.32 27.50 4.71
CA TYR A 398 6.41 26.67 4.18
C TYR A 398 6.21 26.30 2.70
N LEU A 399 7.31 26.13 1.99
CA LEU A 399 7.37 25.52 0.67
C LEU A 399 8.23 24.27 0.75
N LEU A 400 7.58 23.11 0.63
CA LEU A 400 8.27 21.83 0.70
C LEU A 400 8.66 21.38 -0.71
N VAL A 401 9.95 21.44 -1.06
CA VAL A 401 10.48 20.83 -2.27
C VAL A 401 10.70 19.34 -2.02
N ALA A 402 10.07 18.48 -2.81
CA ALA A 402 10.08 17.04 -2.56
C ALA A 402 10.05 16.17 -3.81
N THR A 403 10.51 14.92 -3.66
CA THR A 403 10.24 13.84 -4.63
C THR A 403 8.94 13.11 -4.29
N ASP A 404 8.57 12.08 -5.07
CA ASP A 404 7.34 11.29 -4.88
C ASP A 404 7.24 10.58 -3.52
N ILE A 405 8.32 10.57 -2.71
CA ILE A 405 8.25 10.13 -1.31
C ILE A 405 7.26 10.96 -0.49
N ALA A 406 7.12 12.26 -0.76
CA ALA A 406 6.17 13.11 -0.05
C ALA A 406 4.71 12.88 -0.46
N ALA A 407 4.50 12.29 -1.64
CA ALA A 407 3.16 12.01 -2.18
C ALA A 407 2.48 10.82 -1.49
N ARG A 408 3.24 9.96 -0.78
CA ARG A 408 2.73 8.72 -0.20
C ARG A 408 3.17 8.52 1.25
N GLY A 409 2.27 8.05 2.12
CA GLY A 409 2.61 7.65 3.49
C GLY A 409 3.19 8.71 4.45
N VAL A 410 3.41 9.96 4.03
CA VAL A 410 3.87 11.04 4.93
C VAL A 410 2.69 11.71 5.61
N ASP A 411 2.78 11.89 6.93
CA ASP A 411 1.81 12.66 7.71
C ASP A 411 2.18 14.14 7.63
N LEU A 412 1.66 14.82 6.61
CA LEU A 412 1.80 16.27 6.40
C LEU A 412 0.46 16.94 6.75
N PRO A 413 0.49 18.15 7.33
CA PRO A 413 -0.70 18.99 7.46
C PRO A 413 -1.38 19.18 6.11
N GLU A 414 -2.66 19.51 6.15
CA GLU A 414 -3.38 19.89 4.94
C GLU A 414 -2.76 21.15 4.33
N ILE A 415 -2.43 21.06 3.05
CA ILE A 415 -1.88 22.15 2.25
C ILE A 415 -2.91 22.60 1.22
N THR A 416 -2.78 23.84 0.74
CA THR A 416 -3.68 24.39 -0.28
C THR A 416 -3.07 24.37 -1.68
N HIS A 417 -1.75 24.28 -1.81
CA HIS A 417 -1.07 24.40 -3.10
C HIS A 417 -0.12 23.23 -3.37
N ILE A 418 -0.25 22.68 -4.58
CA ILE A 418 0.64 21.66 -5.13
C ILE A 418 1.16 22.15 -6.47
N TYR A 419 2.48 22.14 -6.61
CA TYR A 419 3.17 22.44 -7.85
C TYR A 419 3.86 21.17 -8.34
N ASN A 420 3.38 20.60 -9.45
CA ASN A 420 4.16 19.62 -10.17
C ASN A 420 5.21 20.38 -10.98
N PHE A 421 6.39 20.58 -10.38
CA PHE A 421 7.51 21.16 -11.11
C PHE A 421 7.83 20.25 -12.27
N ASP A 422 8.02 18.95 -12.02
CA ASP A 422 8.03 17.92 -13.06
C ASP A 422 6.69 17.16 -13.06
N LEU A 423 6.14 16.93 -14.26
CA LEU A 423 4.92 16.13 -14.41
C LEU A 423 5.19 14.69 -13.89
N PRO A 424 4.29 14.11 -13.06
CA PRO A 424 4.45 12.74 -12.60
C PRO A 424 4.50 11.75 -13.77
N ARG A 425 5.05 10.55 -13.55
CA ARG A 425 5.18 9.53 -14.63
C ARG A 425 3.87 8.85 -14.96
N THR A 426 2.94 8.76 -14.01
CA THR A 426 1.66 8.07 -14.15
C THR A 426 0.51 8.89 -13.59
N ALA A 427 -0.72 8.60 -14.04
CA ALA A 427 -1.94 9.17 -13.48
C ALA A 427 -2.07 8.84 -11.99
N VAL A 428 -1.65 7.63 -11.58
CA VAL A 428 -1.65 7.20 -10.19
C VAL A 428 -0.78 8.11 -9.32
N ASP A 429 0.44 8.42 -9.79
CA ASP A 429 1.33 9.34 -9.05
C ASP A 429 0.75 10.76 -9.01
N TYR A 430 0.10 11.22 -10.09
CA TYR A 430 -0.64 12.50 -10.09
C TYR A 430 -1.73 12.51 -9.01
N LEU A 431 -2.55 11.47 -8.94
CA LEU A 431 -3.59 11.31 -7.94
C LEU A 431 -3.02 11.35 -6.50
N HIS A 432 -1.91 10.66 -6.26
CA HIS A 432 -1.26 10.64 -4.94
C HIS A 432 -0.68 12.00 -4.55
N ARG A 433 -0.09 12.74 -5.52
CA ARG A 433 0.35 14.12 -5.31
C ARG A 433 -0.85 15.00 -4.99
N ALA A 434 -1.87 15.02 -5.84
CA ALA A 434 -3.09 15.81 -5.66
C ALA A 434 -3.79 15.52 -4.32
N GLY A 435 -3.83 14.26 -3.87
CA GLY A 435 -4.38 13.84 -2.58
C GLY A 435 -3.59 14.32 -1.34
N ARG A 436 -2.54 15.13 -1.50
CA ARG A 436 -1.91 15.89 -0.40
C ARG A 436 -2.70 17.16 -0.05
N THR A 437 -3.57 17.63 -0.94
CA THR A 437 -4.48 18.75 -0.74
C THR A 437 -5.95 18.28 -0.78
N GLY A 438 -6.89 19.13 -0.40
CA GLY A 438 -8.34 18.84 -0.48
C GLY A 438 -8.80 17.63 0.36
N ARG A 439 -8.22 17.44 1.56
CA ARG A 439 -8.51 16.26 2.41
C ARG A 439 -9.75 16.45 3.29
N LYS A 440 -10.15 17.69 3.55
CA LYS A 440 -11.42 17.98 4.21
C LYS A 440 -12.56 17.95 3.18
N PRO A 441 -13.50 17.00 3.31
CA PRO A 441 -14.74 17.10 2.55
C PRO A 441 -15.43 18.40 2.98
N PHE A 442 -15.94 19.16 2.00
CA PHE A 442 -16.70 20.41 2.22
C PHE A 442 -15.90 21.63 2.74
N SER A 443 -14.58 21.68 2.53
CA SER A 443 -13.83 22.93 2.71
C SER A 443 -14.10 23.90 1.55
N ASP A 444 -14.42 25.16 1.86
CA ASP A 444 -14.54 26.26 0.89
C ASP A 444 -13.17 26.79 0.42
N GLU A 445 -12.08 26.36 1.06
CA GLU A 445 -10.73 26.75 0.66
C GLU A 445 -10.36 26.10 -0.69
N LYS A 446 -10.18 26.94 -1.71
CA LYS A 446 -9.72 26.50 -3.03
C LYS A 446 -8.34 25.86 -2.91
N CYS A 447 -8.24 24.64 -3.40
CA CYS A 447 -7.02 23.86 -3.40
C CYS A 447 -6.48 23.77 -4.84
N ASN A 448 -5.26 24.25 -5.07
CA ASN A 448 -4.69 24.36 -6.41
C ASN A 448 -3.68 23.25 -6.66
N VAL A 449 -3.84 22.54 -7.79
CA VAL A 449 -2.85 21.59 -8.31
C VAL A 449 -2.36 22.10 -9.65
N THR A 450 -1.16 22.69 -9.68
CA THR A 450 -0.61 23.36 -10.87
C THR A 450 0.53 22.56 -11.45
N SER A 451 0.44 22.18 -12.73
CA SER A 451 1.49 21.43 -13.42
C SER A 451 2.27 22.31 -14.39
N ILE A 452 3.60 22.35 -14.25
CA ILE A 452 4.48 23.00 -15.22
C ILE A 452 4.87 21.94 -16.24
N ILE A 453 4.41 22.10 -17.47
CA ILE A 453 4.60 21.12 -18.54
C ILE A 453 5.37 21.71 -19.71
N MET A 454 6.12 20.86 -20.40
CA MET A 454 6.66 21.18 -21.72
C MET A 454 5.59 20.93 -22.80
N PRO A 455 5.69 21.52 -24.00
CA PRO A 455 4.73 21.29 -25.09
C PRO A 455 4.52 19.81 -25.41
N GLU A 456 5.59 19.01 -25.38
CA GLU A 456 5.54 17.57 -25.60
C GLU A 456 4.84 16.80 -24.47
N GLU A 457 4.69 17.35 -23.27
CA GLU A 457 4.05 16.67 -22.13
C GLU A 457 2.51 16.87 -22.12
N ARG A 458 1.95 17.72 -22.99
CA ARG A 458 0.51 18.02 -23.03
C ARG A 458 -0.35 16.79 -23.26
N PHE A 459 0.09 15.86 -24.13
CA PHE A 459 -0.65 14.62 -24.38
C PHE A 459 -0.64 13.68 -23.17
N VAL A 460 0.42 13.73 -22.36
CA VAL A 460 0.53 12.94 -21.12
C VAL A 460 -0.44 13.46 -20.08
N LEU A 461 -0.50 14.79 -19.89
CA LEU A 461 -1.48 15.42 -19.03
C LEU A 461 -2.92 15.12 -19.50
N GLN A 462 -3.17 15.16 -20.81
CA GLN A 462 -4.49 14.82 -21.38
C GLN A 462 -4.91 13.39 -21.08
N ARG A 463 -3.95 12.45 -21.07
CA ARG A 463 -4.22 11.09 -20.64
C ARG A 463 -4.64 11.04 -19.17
N TYR A 464 -4.03 11.85 -18.30
CA TYR A 464 -4.40 11.91 -16.88
C TYR A 464 -5.80 12.50 -16.68
N GLU A 465 -6.14 13.57 -17.41
CA GLU A 465 -7.49 14.15 -17.44
C GLU A 465 -8.55 13.08 -17.75
N ASN A 466 -8.31 12.25 -18.76
CA ASN A 466 -9.21 11.18 -19.16
C ASN A 466 -9.25 10.00 -18.16
N GLU A 467 -8.10 9.59 -17.62
CA GLU A 467 -8.00 8.43 -16.72
C GLU A 467 -8.58 8.72 -15.33
N LEU A 468 -8.43 9.96 -14.85
CA LEU A 468 -8.87 10.43 -13.54
C LEU A 468 -10.13 11.30 -13.57
N MET A 469 -10.69 11.53 -14.76
CA MET A 469 -11.96 12.24 -14.97
C MET A 469 -11.96 13.67 -14.37
N PHE A 470 -10.93 14.46 -14.66
CA PHE A 470 -10.85 15.88 -14.27
C PHE A 470 -10.50 16.78 -15.45
N ASN A 471 -10.74 18.08 -15.32
CA ASN A 471 -10.37 19.10 -16.30
C ASN A 471 -9.24 19.97 -15.74
N CYS A 472 -8.27 20.31 -16.59
CA CYS A 472 -7.14 21.17 -16.22
C CYS A 472 -7.22 22.50 -16.99
N ASP A 473 -7.18 23.63 -16.27
CA ASP A 473 -7.22 24.96 -16.88
C ASP A 473 -5.82 25.42 -17.31
N GLU A 474 -5.68 25.94 -18.53
CA GLU A 474 -4.42 26.54 -18.99
C GLU A 474 -4.23 27.94 -18.40
N LEU A 475 -3.06 28.18 -17.81
CA LEU A 475 -2.62 29.48 -17.37
C LEU A 475 -1.72 30.11 -18.42
N PHE A 476 -1.93 31.41 -18.65
CA PHE A 476 -1.06 32.25 -19.47
C PHE A 476 -0.36 33.23 -18.53
N LEU A 477 0.94 33.07 -18.35
CA LEU A 477 1.79 33.89 -17.46
C LEU A 477 2.45 35.05 -18.20
#